data_AF-A0A937Q664-F1
#
_entry.id   AF-A0A937Q664-F1
#
_cell.length_a   1.000
_cell.length_b   1.000
_cell.length_c   1.000
_cell.angle_alpha   90.00
_cell.angle_beta   90.00
_cell.angle_gamma   90.00
#
_symmetry.space_group_name_H-M   'P 1'
#
loop_
_entity.id
_entity.type
_entity.pdbx_description
1 polymer ?
#
loop_
_entity_poly.entity_id
_entity_poly.type
_entity_poly.pdbx_seq_one_letter_code
_entity_poly.pdbx_strand_id
1 'polypeptide(L)' 'MEAIAFGLGHHHPLHGKRLDMIFTPELNRWQGAERIQLKIVDLKARPNP' A
#
# COMPACT_ATOMS: atom_id res chain seq x y z
N MET A 1 4.69 6.05 -7.46
CA MET A 1 4.05 6.29 -6.15
C MET A 1 4.47 5.17 -5.22
N GLU A 2 4.79 5.51 -3.98
CA GLU A 2 5.19 4.54 -2.96
C GLU A 2 4.02 4.29 -2.02
N ALA A 3 3.92 3.07 -1.49
CA ALA A 3 2.90 2.69 -0.53
C ALA A 3 3.55 2.00 0.67
N ILE A 4 2.98 2.22 1.85
CA ILE A 4 3.42 1.61 3.09
C ILE A 4 2.21 1.07 3.87
N ALA A 5 2.40 -0.08 4.50
CA ALA A 5 1.39 -0.74 5.32
C ALA A 5 2.04 -1.28 6.60
N PHE A 6 1.32 -1.21 7.72
CA PHE A 6 1.73 -1.79 9.00
C PHE A 6 0.66 -2.78 9.46
N GLY A 7 1.08 -3.89 10.09
CA GLY A 7 0.13 -4.91 10.59
C GLY A 7 -0.47 -5.85 9.54
N LEU A 8 -0.19 -5.65 8.25
CA LEU A 8 -0.73 -6.47 7.14
C LEU A 8 0.16 -7.68 6.77
N GLY A 9 1.04 -8.12 7.67
CA GLY A 9 1.99 -9.22 7.41
C GLY A 9 1.32 -10.54 7.00
N HIS A 10 0.10 -10.79 7.47
CA HIS A 10 -0.67 -11.99 7.17
C HIS A 10 -1.16 -12.08 5.71
N HIS A 11 -1.10 -10.97 4.95
CA HIS A 11 -1.43 -10.97 3.52
C HIS A 11 -0.26 -11.42 2.63
N HIS A 12 0.95 -11.60 3.18
CA HIS A 12 2.09 -12.07 2.41
C HIS A 12 1.96 -13.57 2.02
N PRO A 13 2.48 -14.00 0.87
CA PRO A 13 3.06 -13.19 -0.20
C PRO A 13 2.00 -12.62 -1.17
N LEU A 14 2.24 -11.39 -1.62
CA LEU A 14 1.38 -10.62 -2.54
C LEU A 14 1.87 -10.64 -4.00
N HIS A 15 2.96 -11.35 -4.31
CA HIS A 15 3.58 -11.34 -5.64
C HIS A 15 2.59 -11.78 -6.74
N GLY A 16 2.48 -10.97 -7.79
CA GLY A 16 1.68 -11.26 -8.98
C GLY A 16 0.16 -11.23 -8.78
N LYS A 17 -0.35 -10.81 -7.61
CA LYS A 17 -1.79 -10.77 -7.32
C LYS A 17 -2.37 -9.39 -7.58
N ARG A 18 -3.60 -9.34 -8.12
CA ARG A 18 -4.41 -8.12 -8.09
C ARG A 18 -5.04 -7.96 -6.70
N LEU A 19 -5.07 -6.73 -6.21
CA LEU A 19 -5.53 -6.40 -4.86
C LEU A 19 -6.55 -5.27 -4.93
N ASP A 20 -7.62 -5.39 -4.16
CA ASP A 20 -8.39 -4.23 -3.71
C ASP A 20 -7.71 -3.66 -2.48
N MET A 21 -7.59 -2.33 -2.43
CA MET A 21 -6.87 -1.65 -1.36
C MET A 21 -7.64 -0.42 -0.92
N ILE A 22 -7.74 -0.22 0.40
CA ILE A 22 -8.17 1.04 1.00
C ILE A 22 -6.92 1.77 1.47
N PHE A 23 -6.76 3.03 1.09
CA PHE A 23 -5.59 3.82 1.44
C PHE A 23 -5.94 5.30 1.63
N THR A 24 -5.08 5.99 2.39
CA THR A 24 -5.09 7.44 2.54
C THR A 24 -3.85 8.00 1.84
N PRO A 25 -3.98 8.95 0.90
CA PRO A 25 -2.83 9.67 0.37
C PRO A 25 -2.29 10.64 1.43
N GLU A 26 -0.98 10.59 1.67
CA GLU A 26 -0.28 11.45 2.62
C GLU A 26 0.90 12.15 1.91
N LEU A 27 1.20 13.38 2.33
CA LEU A 27 2.40 14.08 1.89
C LEU A 27 3.57 13.66 2.76
N ASN A 28 4.48 12.86 2.23
CA ASN A 28 5.71 12.49 2.90
C ASN A 28 6.79 13.54 2.60
N ARG A 29 7.45 14.04 3.66
CA ARG A 29 8.57 14.98 3.59
C ARG A 29 9.82 14.29 4.11
N TRP A 30 10.75 14.01 3.22
CA TRP A 30 12.00 13.34 3.59
C TRP A 30 13.18 14.04 2.92
N GLN A 31 14.19 14.43 3.71
CA GLN A 31 15.39 15.15 3.26
C GLN A 31 15.07 16.39 2.39
N GLY A 32 14.02 17.13 2.75
CA GLY A 32 13.58 18.32 2.00
C GLY A 32 12.83 18.04 0.70
N ALA A 33 12.66 16.78 0.32
CA ALA A 33 11.82 16.39 -0.81
C ALA A 33 10.39 16.05 -0.34
N GLU A 34 9.40 16.48 -1.12
CA GLU A 34 7.99 16.15 -0.89
C GLU A 34 7.52 15.11 -1.91
N ARG A 35 6.85 14.06 -1.44
CA ARG A 35 6.28 13.01 -2.30
C ARG A 35 4.94 12.56 -1.75
N ILE A 36 3.99 12.27 -2.63
CA ILE A 36 2.75 11.58 -2.24
C ILE A 36 3.10 10.12 -1.94
N GLN A 37 2.79 9.69 -0.72
CA GLN A 37 2.88 8.29 -0.27
C GLN A 37 1.47 7.80 0.06
N LEU A 38 1.20 6.53 -0.26
CA LEU A 38 -0.07 5.89 0.08
C LEU A 38 0.08 5.11 1.38
N LYS A 39 -0.66 5.51 2.41
CA LYS A 39 -0.78 4.72 3.64
C LYS A 39 -1.92 3.73 3.48
N ILE A 40 -1.60 2.45 3.41
CA ILE A 40 -2.59 1.39 3.22
C ILE A 40 -3.26 1.10 4.58
N VAL A 41 -4.58 1.11 4.56
CA VAL A 41 -5.43 0.79 5.71
C VAL A 41 -5.82 -0.69 5.67
N ASP A 42 -6.15 -1.22 4.49
CA ASP A 42 -6.59 -2.60 4.32
C ASP A 42 -6.33 -3.11 2.90
N LEU A 43 -6.24 -4.44 2.76
CA LEU A 43 -5.98 -5.15 1.52
C LEU A 43 -6.88 -6.37 1.37
N LYS A 44 -7.38 -6.60 0.16
CA LYS A 44 -8.10 -7.82 -0.19
C LYS A 44 -7.57 -8.41 -1.48
N ALA A 45 -7.11 -9.66 -1.42
CA ALA A 45 -6.69 -10.41 -2.60
C ALA A 45 -7.89 -10.61 -3.54
N ARG A 46 -7.73 -10.21 -4.80
CA ARG A 46 -8.65 -10.65 -5.85
C ARG A 46 -8.14 -11.97 -6.42
N PRO A 47 -9.00 -12.97 -6.60
CA PRO A 47 -8.65 -14.14 -7.40
C PRO A 47 -8.31 -13.68 -8.82
N ASN A 48 -7.30 -14.31 -9.42
CA ASN A 48 -7.01 -14.09 -10.84
C ASN A 48 -8.21 -14.64 -11.65
N PRO A 49 -8.62 -13.97 -12.76
CA PRO A 49 -9.66 -14.50 -13.63
C PRO A 49 -9.29 -15.87 -14.21
#